data_AF-A0A7C4SDG9-F1
#
_entry.id   AF-A0A7C4SDG9-F1
#
_cell.length_a   1.000
_cell.length_b   1.000
_cell.length_c   1.000
_cell.angle_alpha   90.00
_cell.angle_beta   90.00
_cell.angle_gamma   90.00
#
_symmetry.space_group_name_H-M   'P 1'
#
loop_
_entity.id
_entity.type
_entity.pdbx_description
1 polymer ?
#
loop_
_entity_poly.entity_id
_entity_poly.type
_entity_poly.pdbx_seq_one_letter_code
_entity_poly.pdbx_strand_id
1 'polypeptide(L)'
;MTKVSIYVNDKVWSDFKKEVFQKYGSLRKISSEVEMLLRSFIVKDAVVLGFERIGVKADGVISSSEIKAARPILKGPSSEEIIREMRRKRVAEILPRH
;
A
#
# COMPACT_ATOMS: atom_id res chain seq x y z
N MET A 1 0.76 25.37 17.27
CA MET A 1 -0.41 25.32 16.37
C MET A 1 -0.76 26.73 15.95
N THR A 2 -0.95 26.96 14.64
CA THR A 2 -1.46 28.24 14.13
C THR A 2 -2.97 28.14 14.02
N LYS A 3 -3.69 29.20 14.41
CA LYS A 3 -5.15 29.25 14.26
C LYS A 3 -5.49 29.45 12.78
N VAL A 4 -6.34 28.59 12.25
CA VAL A 4 -6.87 28.67 10.88
C VAL A 4 -8.39 28.74 10.95
N SER A 5 -8.99 29.53 10.07
CA SER A 5 -10.44 29.62 9.90
C SER A 5 -10.81 29.13 8.52
N ILE A 6 -11.83 28.27 8.44
CA ILE A 6 -12.36 27.72 7.20
C ILE A 6 -13.87 27.89 7.19
N TYR A 7 -14.44 28.10 6.00
CA TYR A 7 -15.88 28.11 5.81
C TYR A 7 -16.33 26.74 5.32
N VAL A 8 -17.26 26.13 6.05
CA VAL A 8 -17.80 24.80 5.76
C VAL A 8 -19.31 24.89 5.82
N ASN A 9 -20.00 24.14 4.97
CA ASN A 9 -21.46 24.03 5.03
C ASN A 9 -21.92 23.55 6.42
N ASP A 10 -22.90 24.23 7.00
CA ASP A 10 -23.36 23.97 8.37
C ASP A 10 -23.88 22.54 8.58
N LYS A 11 -24.53 21.96 7.57
CA LYS A 11 -25.05 20.58 7.66
C LYS A 11 -23.89 19.59 7.73
N VAL A 12 -22.93 19.74 6.83
CA VAL A 12 -21.71 18.91 6.79
C VAL A 12 -20.93 19.04 8.11
N TRP A 13 -20.77 20.27 8.61
CA TRP A 13 -20.07 20.50 9.87
C TRP A 13 -20.79 19.90 11.09
N SER A 14 -22.13 19.94 11.09
CA SER A 14 -22.93 19.36 12.16
C SER A 14 -22.85 17.83 12.19
N ASP A 15 -22.91 17.19 11.04
CA ASP A 15 -22.77 15.74 10.92
C ASP A 15 -21.35 15.29 11.31
N PHE A 16 -20.32 16.01 10.87
CA PHE A 16 -18.94 15.75 11.28
C PHE A 16 -18.75 15.85 12.81
N LYS A 17 -19.32 16.88 13.46
CA LYS A 17 -19.26 17.00 14.93
C LYS A 17 -19.92 15.83 15.65
N LYS A 18 -21.04 15.30 15.12
CA LYS A 18 -21.71 14.13 15.69
C LYS A 18 -20.80 12.91 15.62
N GLU A 19 -20.17 12.65 14.48
CA GLU A 19 -19.21 11.55 14.30
C GLU A 19 -18.03 11.65 15.28
N VAL A 20 -17.42 12.83 15.38
CA VAL A 20 -16.32 13.06 16.34
C VAL A 20 -16.77 12.83 17.78
N PHE A 21 -17.98 13.28 18.13
CA PHE A 21 -18.54 13.08 19.46
C PHE A 21 -18.85 11.60 19.73
N GLN A 22 -19.41 10.86 18.77
CA GLN A 22 -19.65 9.43 18.90
C GLN A 22 -18.35 8.64 19.09
N LYS A 23 -17.28 9.02 18.39
CA LYS A 23 -15.98 8.34 18.47
C LYS A 23 -15.21 8.60 19.77
N TYR A 24 -15.24 9.84 20.29
CA TYR A 24 -14.40 10.26 21.41
C TYR A 24 -15.16 10.68 22.67
N GLY A 25 -16.49 10.74 22.63
CA GLY A 25 -17.32 11.29 23.70
C GLY A 25 -17.11 12.80 23.94
N SER A 26 -16.40 13.50 23.05
CA SER A 26 -16.04 14.90 23.24
C SER A 26 -15.75 15.63 21.94
N LEU A 27 -16.18 16.89 21.86
CA LEU A 27 -15.86 17.80 20.76
C LEU A 27 -14.45 18.41 20.85
N ARG A 28 -13.71 18.19 21.95
CA ARG A 28 -12.33 18.69 22.11
C ARG A 28 -11.35 18.08 21.08
N LYS A 29 -11.75 17.01 20.40
CA LYS A 29 -10.94 16.32 19.38
C LYS A 29 -11.21 16.78 17.95
N ILE A 30 -12.12 17.73 17.72
CA ILE A 30 -12.46 18.24 16.37
C ILE A 30 -11.21 18.68 15.61
N SER A 31 -10.38 19.56 16.19
CA SER A 31 -9.20 20.07 15.51
C SER A 31 -8.21 18.96 15.14
N SER A 32 -8.07 17.96 16.01
CA SER A 32 -7.22 16.79 15.75
C SER A 32 -7.75 15.95 14.59
N GLU A 33 -9.06 15.77 14.48
CA GLU A 33 -9.64 14.99 13.38
C GLU A 33 -9.65 15.72 12.06
N VAL A 34 -9.85 17.04 12.07
CA VAL A 34 -9.65 17.86 10.87
C VAL A 34 -8.20 17.75 10.38
N GLU A 35 -7.23 17.86 11.28
CA GLU A 35 -5.81 17.70 10.92
C GLU A 35 -5.50 16.29 10.41
N MET A 36 -6.00 15.25 11.07
CA MET A 36 -5.80 13.86 10.65
C MET A 36 -6.39 13.61 9.27
N LEU A 37 -7.60 14.11 8.99
CA LEU A 37 -8.23 14.02 7.68
C LEU A 37 -7.38 14.71 6.62
N LEU A 38 -6.99 15.97 6.85
CA LEU A 38 -6.14 16.72 5.91
C LEU A 38 -4.82 15.98 5.63
N ARG A 39 -4.15 15.47 6.67
CA ARG A 39 -2.95 14.65 6.52
C ARG A 39 -3.21 13.39 5.71
N SER A 40 -4.34 12.72 5.91
CA SER A 40 -4.68 11.50 5.17
C SER A 40 -4.88 11.77 3.67
N PHE A 41 -5.40 12.94 3.30
CA PHE A 41 -5.51 13.37 1.89
C PHE A 41 -4.15 13.75 1.30
N ILE A 42 -3.36 14.56 2.03
CA ILE A 42 -2.00 14.96 1.58
C ILE A 42 -1.09 13.73 1.41
N VAL A 43 -1.17 12.74 2.31
CA VAL A 43 -0.37 11.51 2.21
C VAL A 43 -0.80 10.67 1.01
N LYS A 44 -2.10 10.58 0.71
CA LYS A 44 -2.55 9.94 -0.54
C LYS A 44 -1.93 10.63 -1.76
N ASP A 45 -1.93 11.96 -1.78
CA ASP A 45 -1.33 12.73 -2.88
C ASP A 45 0.19 12.54 -2.94
N ALA A 46 0.88 12.48 -1.78
CA ALA A 46 2.32 12.26 -1.72
C ALA A 46 2.72 10.83 -2.17
N VAL A 47 1.89 9.84 -1.85
CA VAL A 47 2.09 8.45 -2.30
C VAL A 47 1.85 8.37 -3.82
N VAL A 48 0.79 8.99 -4.34
CA VAL A 48 0.51 9.10 -5.78
C VAL A 48 1.69 9.77 -6.51
N LEU A 49 2.16 10.92 -6.01
CA LEU A 49 3.33 11.63 -6.54
C LEU A 49 4.62 10.80 -6.46
N GLY A 50 4.78 9.98 -5.42
CA GLY A 50 5.89 9.04 -5.26
C GLY A 50 5.88 7.94 -6.33
N PHE A 51 4.71 7.39 -6.63
CA PHE A 51 4.55 6.41 -7.71
C PHE A 51 4.79 7.03 -9.10
N GLU A 52 4.28 8.23 -9.34
CA GLU A 52 4.53 8.97 -10.58
C GLU A 52 6.03 9.22 -10.81
N ARG A 53 6.78 9.59 -9.75
CA ARG A 53 8.24 9.79 -9.83
C ARG A 53 9.03 8.54 -10.20
N ILE A 54 8.50 7.34 -9.92
CA ILE A 54 9.11 6.06 -10.26
C ILE A 54 8.56 5.54 -11.61
N GLY A 55 7.74 6.34 -12.31
CA GLY A 55 7.18 6.01 -13.62
C GLY A 55 5.96 5.09 -13.56
N VAL A 56 5.34 4.96 -12.38
CA VAL A 56 4.12 4.16 -12.17
C VAL A 56 2.92 5.11 -12.17
N LYS A 57 2.02 4.97 -13.15
CA LYS A 57 0.74 5.69 -13.15
C LYS A 57 -0.11 5.18 -12.00
N ALA A 58 -0.35 6.03 -11.01
CA ALA A 58 -1.20 5.73 -9.87
C ALA A 58 -2.68 6.01 -10.20
N ASP A 59 -3.22 5.30 -11.20
CA ASP A 59 -4.65 5.33 -11.51
C ASP A 59 -5.40 4.40 -10.54
N GLY A 60 -5.65 4.90 -9.31
CA GLY A 60 -6.49 4.20 -8.34
C GLY A 60 -5.95 2.84 -7.85
N VAL A 61 -6.77 2.13 -7.07
CA VAL A 61 -6.41 0.88 -6.38
C VAL A 61 -6.07 -0.21 -7.40
N ILE A 62 -4.78 -0.36 -7.71
CA ILE A 62 -4.27 -1.45 -8.55
C ILE A 62 -4.65 -2.77 -7.85
N SER A 63 -5.43 -3.60 -8.54
CA SER A 63 -5.89 -4.87 -7.98
C SER A 63 -4.70 -5.82 -7.80
N SER A 64 -4.74 -6.68 -6.78
CA SER A 64 -3.66 -7.67 -6.55
C SER A 64 -3.47 -8.61 -7.74
N SER A 65 -4.50 -8.81 -8.55
CA SER A 65 -4.47 -9.49 -9.85
C SER A 65 -3.62 -8.76 -10.90
N GLU A 66 -3.75 -7.44 -11.03
CA GLU A 66 -2.95 -6.62 -11.95
C GLU A 66 -1.46 -6.62 -11.57
N ILE A 67 -1.16 -6.56 -10.26
CA ILE A 67 0.22 -6.67 -9.76
C ILE A 67 0.83 -8.03 -10.11
N LYS A 68 0.06 -9.13 -9.98
CA LYS A 68 0.51 -10.47 -10.36
C LYS A 68 0.78 -10.58 -11.86
N ALA A 69 -0.06 -9.98 -12.70
CA ALA A 69 0.09 -9.98 -14.15
C ALA A 69 1.30 -9.16 -14.63
N ALA A 70 1.58 -8.04 -13.96
CA ALA A 70 2.73 -7.17 -14.27
C ALA A 70 4.07 -7.67 -13.68
N ARG A 71 4.05 -8.74 -12.87
CA ARG A 71 5.27 -9.24 -12.22
C ARG A 71 6.27 -9.74 -13.27
N PRO A 72 7.55 -9.34 -13.19
CA PRO A 72 8.58 -9.86 -14.08
C PRO A 72 8.63 -11.39 -13.96
N ILE A 73 8.40 -12.07 -15.08
CA ILE A 73 8.58 -13.52 -15.16
C ILE A 73 10.08 -13.76 -15.11
N LEU A 74 10.56 -14.35 -14.00
CA LEU A 74 11.96 -14.74 -13.86
C LEU A 74 12.29 -15.71 -15.00
N LYS A 75 13.22 -15.31 -15.87
CA LYS A 75 13.70 -16.16 -16.96
C LYS A 75 14.62 -17.22 -16.37
N GLY A 76 14.25 -18.48 -16.53
CA GLY A 76 15.07 -19.61 -16.12
C GLY A 76 14.23 -20.80 -15.66
N PRO A 77 14.86 -21.98 -15.53
CA PRO A 77 14.22 -23.14 -14.92
C PRO A 77 13.80 -22.81 -13.49
N SER A 78 12.73 -23.45 -13.03
CA SER A 78 12.26 -23.22 -11.66
C SER A 78 13.34 -23.64 -10.66
N SER A 79 13.35 -23.05 -9.47
CA SER A 79 14.29 -23.46 -8.41
C SER A 79 14.17 -24.96 -8.09
N GLU A 80 12.97 -25.52 -8.27
CA GLU A 80 12.72 -26.96 -8.14
C GLU A 80 13.47 -27.78 -9.19
N GLU A 81 13.46 -27.37 -10.45
CA GLU A 81 14.21 -28.01 -11.53
C GLU A 81 15.72 -27.96 -11.28
N ILE A 82 16.23 -26.82 -10.83
CA ILE A 82 17.64 -26.64 -10.48
C ILE A 82 18.03 -27.61 -9.34
N ILE A 83 17.23 -27.67 -8.27
CA ILE A 83 17.48 -28.57 -7.14
C ILE A 83 17.41 -30.03 -7.58
N ARG A 84 16.45 -30.39 -8.45
CA ARG A 84 16.31 -31.74 -9.00
C ARG A 84 17.55 -32.14 -9.79
N GLU A 85 18.10 -31.24 -10.59
CA GLU A 85 19.31 -31.49 -11.37
C GLU A 85 20.55 -31.62 -10.48
N MET A 86 20.69 -30.78 -9.45
CA MET A 86 21.75 -30.93 -8.44
C MET A 86 21.70 -32.27 -7.72
N ARG A 87 20.51 -32.75 -7.37
CA ARG A 87 20.34 -34.09 -6.77
C ARG A 87 20.73 -35.20 -7.73
N ARG A 88 20.33 -35.11 -9.01
CA ARG A 88 20.71 -36.10 -10.03
C ARG A 88 22.22 -36.16 -10.22
N LYS A 89 22.90 -35.01 -10.31
CA LYS A 89 24.37 -34.94 -10.41
C LYS A 89 25.04 -35.58 -9.18
N ARG A 90 24.57 -35.25 -7.98
CA ARG A 90 25.10 -35.83 -6.74
C ARG A 90 24.92 -37.36 -6.68
N VAL A 91 23.78 -37.88 -7.11
CA VAL A 91 23.54 -39.34 -7.16
C VAL A 91 24.43 -40.02 -8.20
N ALA A 92 24.62 -39.40 -9.37
CA ALA A 92 25.48 -39.92 -10.42
C ALA A 92 26.98 -39.90 -10.06
N GLU A 93 27.41 -38.98 -9.19
CA GLU A 93 28.78 -38.91 -8.67
C GLU A 93 29.04 -39.93 -7.54
N ILE A 94 28.01 -40.33 -6.80
CA ILE A 94 28.12 -41.28 -5.67
C ILE A 94 28.12 -42.75 -6.14
N LEU A 95 27.56 -43.05 -7.32
CA LEU A 95 27.57 -44.40 -7.86
C LEU A 95 28.95 -44.71 -8.49
N PRO A 96 29.62 -45.82 -8.12
CA PRO A 96 30.88 -46.19 -8.74
C PRO A 96 30.65 -46.49 -10.22
N ARG A 97 31.47 -45.90 -11.09
CA ARG A 97 31.55 -46.30 -12.49
C ARG A 97 32.15 -47.70 -12.54
N HIS A 98 31.31 -48.69 -12.82
CA HIS A 98 31.73 -50.05 -13.15
C HIS A 98 32.45 -50.07 -14.50
#